data_AF-A0A418NBU0-F1
#
_entry.id   AF-A0A418NBU0-F1
#
_cell.length_a   1.000
_cell.length_b   1.000
_cell.length_c   1.000
_cell.angle_alpha   90.00
_cell.angle_beta   90.00
_cell.angle_gamma   90.00
#
_symmetry.space_group_name_H-M   'P 1'
#
loop_
_entity.id
_entity.type
_entity.pdbx_description
1 polymer ?
#
loop_
_entity_poly.entity_id
_entity_poly.type
_entity_poly.pdbx_seq_one_letter_code
_entity_poly.pdbx_strand_id
1 'polypeptide(L)'
;MAVVHTSEIKLTVGLDENRVPEELKWSAQDGGVQEEDAKAMMLSVWDSKNRESLKIDLWTKDMPVDEMKIFFHQTLMTMADTFMKATQDEKMTATMKDFCDYFAEKLELDKL
;
A
#
# COMPACT_ATOMS: atom_id res chain seq x y z
N MET A 1 19.73 21.49 2.88
CA MET A 1 20.82 20.53 2.58
C MET A 1 20.71 20.14 1.12
N ALA A 2 21.82 19.89 0.43
CA ALA A 2 21.80 19.38 -0.94
C ALA A 2 21.43 17.90 -0.94
N VAL A 3 20.78 17.42 -2.01
CA VAL A 3 20.55 15.99 -2.23
C VAL A 3 21.91 15.35 -2.52
N VAL A 4 22.29 14.36 -1.70
CA VAL A 4 23.60 13.68 -1.79
C VAL A 4 23.50 12.24 -2.29
N HIS A 5 22.29 11.68 -2.30
CA HIS A 5 21.99 10.32 -2.77
C HIS A 5 20.65 10.35 -3.49
N THR A 6 20.52 9.54 -4.54
CA THR A 6 19.27 9.37 -5.28
C THR A 6 19.06 7.89 -5.49
N SER A 7 17.84 7.45 -5.23
CA SER A 7 17.41 6.07 -5.34
C SER A 7 16.14 6.03 -6.18
N GLU A 8 16.06 5.08 -7.09
CA GLU A 8 14.90 4.93 -7.95
C GLU A 8 13.99 3.80 -7.45
N ILE A 9 12.69 4.10 -7.41
CA ILE A 9 11.62 3.10 -7.29
C ILE A 9 10.88 3.12 -8.62
N LYS A 10 10.83 1.97 -9.29
CA LYS A 10 10.18 1.81 -10.59
C LYS A 10 8.97 0.91 -10.46
N LEU A 11 7.81 1.40 -10.90
CA LEU A 11 6.57 0.63 -11.00
C LEU A 11 6.26 0.40 -12.47
N THR A 12 6.10 -0.86 -12.87
CA THR A 12 5.76 -1.26 -14.24
C THR A 12 4.39 -1.93 -14.22
N VAL A 13 3.48 -1.43 -15.05
CA VAL A 13 2.10 -1.90 -15.12
C VAL A 13 1.84 -2.42 -16.54
N GLY A 14 1.64 -3.73 -16.66
CA GLY A 14 1.19 -4.39 -17.89
C GLY A 14 -0.33 -4.35 -17.95
N LEU A 15 -0.86 -3.76 -19.03
CA LEU A 15 -2.30 -3.60 -19.25
C LEU A 15 -2.78 -4.44 -20.43
N ASP A 16 -4.01 -4.95 -20.35
CA ASP A 16 -4.70 -5.56 -21.49
C ASP A 16 -5.23 -4.52 -22.49
N GLU A 17 -5.89 -4.99 -23.56
CA GLU A 17 -6.49 -4.15 -24.61
C GLU A 17 -7.55 -3.17 -24.07
N ASN A 18 -8.17 -3.49 -22.92
CA ASN A 18 -9.17 -2.68 -22.24
C ASN A 18 -8.58 -1.81 -21.12
N ARG A 19 -7.25 -1.76 -21.00
CA ARG A 19 -6.50 -1.05 -19.95
C ARG A 19 -6.70 -1.61 -18.55
N VAL A 20 -7.00 -2.90 -18.42
CA VAL A 20 -7.07 -3.61 -17.14
C VAL A 20 -5.66 -4.11 -16.78
N PRO A 21 -5.17 -3.91 -15.54
CA PRO A 21 -3.88 -4.46 -15.11
C PRO A 21 -3.88 -5.99 -15.08
N GLU A 22 -2.92 -6.58 -15.82
CA GLU A 22 -2.66 -8.02 -15.85
C GLU A 22 -1.34 -8.36 -15.13
N GLU A 23 -0.32 -7.50 -15.26
CA GLU A 23 0.99 -7.68 -14.61
C GLU A 23 1.39 -6.42 -13.85
N LEU A 24 1.87 -6.58 -12.61
CA LEU A 24 2.51 -5.51 -11.86
C LEU A 24 3.91 -5.96 -11.47
N LYS A 25 4.91 -5.12 -11.77
CA LYS A 25 6.30 -5.34 -11.35
C LYS A 25 6.84 -4.12 -10.68
N TRP A 26 7.72 -4.32 -9.70
CA TRP A 26 8.38 -3.21 -9.04
C TRP A 26 9.86 -3.45 -8.81
N SER A 27 10.61 -2.37 -8.68
CA SER A 27 12.03 -2.40 -8.35
C SER A 27 12.34 -1.28 -7.38
N ALA A 28 13.22 -1.54 -6.43
CA ALA A 28 13.73 -0.56 -5.48
C ALA A 28 15.22 -0.80 -5.28
N GLN A 29 16.03 0.09 -5.84
CA GLN A 29 17.49 -0.10 -5.94
C GLN A 29 18.14 -0.27 -4.56
N ASP A 30 17.83 0.60 -3.60
CA ASP A 30 18.39 0.52 -2.24
C ASP A 30 17.78 -0.61 -1.41
N GLY A 31 16.61 -1.11 -1.79
CA GLY A 31 15.95 -2.25 -1.15
C GLY A 31 16.44 -3.60 -1.63
N GLY A 32 17.28 -3.64 -2.67
CA GLY A 32 17.75 -4.88 -3.30
C GLY A 32 16.65 -5.62 -4.06
N VAL A 33 15.56 -4.93 -4.44
CA VAL A 33 14.42 -5.51 -5.16
C VAL A 33 14.55 -5.20 -6.65
N GLN A 34 14.54 -6.22 -7.49
CA GLN A 34 14.70 -6.08 -8.94
C GLN A 34 13.61 -6.87 -9.68
N GLU A 35 12.76 -6.13 -10.40
CA GLU A 35 11.66 -6.64 -11.24
C GLU A 35 10.77 -7.72 -10.58
N GLU A 36 10.51 -7.58 -9.29
CA GLU A 36 9.67 -8.51 -8.54
C GLU A 36 8.20 -8.34 -8.92
N ASP A 37 7.50 -9.46 -9.04
CA ASP A 37 6.07 -9.51 -9.33
C ASP A 37 5.25 -9.06 -8.12
N ALA A 38 4.14 -8.37 -8.39
CA ALA A 38 3.16 -7.97 -7.39
C ALA A 38 1.75 -8.27 -7.88
N LYS A 39 0.84 -8.55 -6.94
CA LYS A 39 -0.59 -8.70 -7.23
C LYS A 39 -1.40 -7.44 -6.96
N ALA A 40 -0.91 -6.56 -6.08
CA ALA A 40 -1.50 -5.25 -5.80
C ALA A 40 -0.43 -4.25 -5.35
N MET A 41 -0.71 -2.96 -5.56
CA MET A 41 0.10 -1.83 -5.09
C MET A 41 -0.81 -0.65 -4.72
N MET A 42 -0.49 0.04 -3.64
CA MET A 42 -1.08 1.34 -3.30
C MET A 42 0.03 2.37 -3.13
N LEU A 43 -0.04 3.45 -3.90
CA LEU A 43 0.89 4.58 -3.80
C LEU A 43 0.08 5.86 -3.51
N SER A 44 0.43 6.53 -2.42
CA SER A 44 -0.13 7.83 -2.06
C SER A 44 0.96 8.89 -2.07
N VAL A 45 0.73 9.98 -2.79
CA VAL A 45 1.65 11.12 -2.89
C VAL A 45 0.98 12.34 -2.29
N TRP A 46 1.64 12.98 -1.31
CA TRP A 46 1.15 14.20 -0.70
C TRP A 46 1.51 15.42 -1.57
N ASP A 47 0.50 16.08 -2.12
CA ASP A 47 0.65 17.37 -2.78
C ASP A 47 0.44 18.50 -1.76
N SER A 48 1.55 19.06 -1.28
CA SER A 48 1.52 20.14 -0.29
C SER A 48 0.96 21.46 -0.82
N LYS A 49 0.97 21.67 -2.15
CA LYS A 49 0.46 22.89 -2.78
C LYS A 49 -1.06 22.90 -2.76
N ASN A 50 -1.68 21.80 -3.16
CA ASN A 50 -3.14 21.65 -3.17
C ASN A 50 -3.70 21.10 -1.84
N ARG A 51 -2.82 20.60 -0.95
CA ARG A 51 -3.14 19.98 0.34
C ARG A 51 -4.04 18.76 0.19
N GLU A 52 -3.68 17.90 -0.75
CA GLU A 52 -4.42 16.67 -1.05
C GLU A 52 -3.48 15.48 -1.25
N SER A 53 -4.06 14.27 -1.19
CA SER A 53 -3.36 13.04 -1.49
C SER A 53 -3.74 12.55 -2.88
N LEU A 54 -2.76 12.50 -3.78
CA LEU A 54 -2.88 11.83 -5.07
C LEU A 54 -2.65 10.34 -4.86
N LYS A 55 -3.46 9.48 -5.49
CA LYS A 55 -3.42 8.04 -5.25
C LYS A 55 -3.38 7.25 -6.55
N ILE A 56 -2.64 6.15 -6.51
CA ILE A 56 -2.63 5.09 -7.51
C ILE A 56 -2.87 3.79 -6.76
N ASP A 57 -4.04 3.19 -6.99
CA ASP A 57 -4.44 1.92 -6.41
C ASP A 57 -4.58 0.91 -7.55
N LEU A 58 -3.74 -0.13 -7.55
CA LEU A 58 -3.67 -1.12 -8.62
C LEU A 58 -3.78 -2.52 -8.03
N TRP A 59 -4.47 -3.39 -8.75
CA TRP A 59 -4.46 -4.83 -8.53
C TRP A 59 -4.54 -5.54 -9.87
N THR A 60 -3.87 -6.68 -9.94
CA THR A 60 -4.00 -7.63 -11.05
C THR A 60 -5.40 -8.22 -11.06
N LYS A 61 -5.91 -8.50 -12.26
CA LYS A 61 -7.25 -9.04 -12.48
C LYS A 61 -7.49 -10.39 -11.80
N ASP A 62 -6.44 -11.20 -11.64
CA ASP A 62 -6.51 -12.55 -11.08
C ASP A 62 -6.29 -12.61 -9.57
N MET A 63 -6.05 -11.48 -8.90
CA MET A 63 -5.93 -11.44 -7.44
C MET A 63 -7.25 -11.89 -6.78
N PRO A 64 -7.24 -12.93 -5.93
CA PRO A 64 -8.44 -13.37 -5.24
C PRO A 64 -9.00 -12.30 -4.29
N VAL A 65 -10.33 -12.22 -4.19
CA VAL A 65 -11.01 -11.25 -3.30
C VAL A 65 -10.56 -11.41 -1.84
N ASP A 66 -10.28 -12.62 -1.40
CA ASP A 66 -9.82 -12.87 -0.03
C ASP A 66 -8.40 -12.32 0.21
N GLU A 67 -7.50 -12.46 -0.76
CA GLU A 67 -6.19 -11.80 -0.71
C GLU A 67 -6.33 -10.26 -0.74
N MET A 68 -7.29 -9.71 -1.48
CA MET A 68 -7.56 -8.26 -1.46
C MET A 68 -7.95 -7.78 -0.06
N LYS A 69 -8.83 -8.51 0.64
CA LYS A 69 -9.23 -8.17 2.03
C LYS A 69 -8.03 -8.22 2.97
N ILE A 70 -7.19 -9.25 2.86
CA ILE A 70 -5.97 -9.39 3.65
C ILE A 70 -5.03 -8.21 3.37
N PHE A 71 -4.82 -7.87 2.10
CA PHE A 71 -3.97 -6.74 1.69
C PHE A 71 -4.46 -5.41 2.29
N PHE A 72 -5.76 -5.12 2.24
CA PHE A 72 -6.33 -3.93 2.88
C PHE A 72 -6.13 -3.93 4.39
N HIS A 73 -6.42 -5.05 5.07
CA HIS A 73 -6.24 -5.15 6.52
C HIS A 73 -4.78 -4.87 6.94
N GLN A 74 -3.82 -5.53 6.28
CA GLN A 74 -2.39 -5.34 6.55
C GLN A 74 -1.94 -3.90 6.25
N THR A 75 -2.46 -3.31 5.18
CA THR A 75 -2.16 -1.91 4.84
C THR A 75 -2.70 -0.96 5.90
N LEU A 76 -3.92 -1.14 6.40
CA LEU A 76 -4.50 -0.31 7.46
C LEU A 76 -3.73 -0.43 8.78
N MET A 77 -3.33 -1.65 9.15
CA MET A 77 -2.52 -1.90 10.34
C MET A 77 -1.16 -1.18 10.27
N THR A 78 -0.45 -1.32 9.15
CA THR A 78 0.85 -0.65 8.94
C THR A 78 0.71 0.87 8.80
N MET A 79 -0.42 1.36 8.29
CA MET A 79 -0.75 2.78 8.30
C MET A 79 -0.93 3.32 9.73
N ALA A 80 -1.54 2.55 10.65
CA ALA A 80 -1.64 2.95 12.05
C ALA A 80 -0.26 3.11 12.70
N ASP A 81 0.66 2.18 12.45
CA ASP A 81 2.05 2.28 12.94
C ASP A 81 2.80 3.47 12.32
N THR A 82 2.59 3.73 11.03
CA THR A 82 3.18 4.88 10.33
C THR A 82 2.65 6.19 10.90
N PHE A 83 1.35 6.26 11.15
CA PHE A 83 0.70 7.42 11.76
C PHE A 83 1.29 7.70 13.16
N MET A 84 1.40 6.66 14.01
CA MET A 84 2.03 6.80 15.33
C MET A 84 3.46 7.36 15.25
N LYS A 85 4.28 6.84 14.33
CA LYS A 85 5.66 7.33 14.13
C LYS A 85 5.70 8.79 13.68
N ALA A 86 4.73 9.21 12.87
CA ALA A 86 4.68 10.56 12.31
C ALA A 86 4.13 11.61 13.29
N THR A 87 3.12 11.25 14.11
CA THR A 87 2.36 12.20 14.92
C THR A 87 2.54 12.02 16.42
N GLN A 88 2.98 10.85 16.86
CA GLN A 88 3.03 10.42 18.27
C GLN A 88 1.66 10.45 18.96
N ASP A 89 0.55 10.42 18.21
CA ASP A 89 -0.80 10.37 18.77
C ASP A 89 -1.19 8.93 19.11
N GLU A 90 -0.93 8.54 20.36
CA GLU A 90 -1.20 7.20 20.89
C GLU A 90 -2.69 6.85 20.87
N LYS A 91 -3.56 7.82 21.17
CA LYS A 91 -5.00 7.57 21.32
C LYS A 91 -5.64 7.27 19.96
N MET A 92 -5.32 8.08 18.96
CA MET A 92 -5.80 7.85 17.60
C MET A 92 -5.19 6.58 17.01
N THR A 93 -3.91 6.32 17.27
CA THR A 93 -3.27 5.06 16.87
C THR A 93 -3.98 3.83 17.46
N ALA A 94 -4.29 3.84 18.76
CA ALA A 94 -5.05 2.77 19.41
C ALA A 94 -6.41 2.57 18.73
N THR A 95 -7.11 3.67 18.43
CA THR A 95 -8.42 3.62 17.77
C THR A 95 -8.33 3.04 16.35
N MET A 96 -7.26 3.36 15.59
CA MET A 96 -7.01 2.76 14.27
C MET A 96 -6.76 1.26 14.37
N LYS A 97 -6.02 0.81 15.39
CA LYS A 97 -5.75 -0.62 15.62
C LYS A 97 -7.00 -1.37 16.06
N ASP A 98 -7.80 -0.82 16.98
CA ASP A 98 -9.09 -1.38 17.38
C ASP A 98 -10.01 -1.57 16.16
N PHE A 99 -10.01 -0.62 15.23
CA PHE A 99 -10.75 -0.75 13.98
C PHE A 99 -10.21 -1.87 13.08
N CYS A 100 -8.89 -2.05 13.00
CA CYS A 100 -8.30 -3.14 12.23
C CYS A 100 -8.65 -4.50 12.84
N ASP A 101 -8.61 -4.63 14.16
CA ASP A 101 -9.03 -5.85 14.86
C ASP A 101 -10.50 -6.17 14.58
N TYR A 102 -11.38 -5.15 14.66
CA TYR A 102 -12.79 -5.28 14.27
C TYR A 102 -12.95 -5.68 12.79
N PHE A 103 -12.16 -5.08 11.89
CA PHE A 103 -12.18 -5.36 10.46
C PHE A 103 -11.80 -6.83 10.19
N ALA A 104 -10.75 -7.34 10.84
CA ALA A 104 -10.33 -8.73 10.75
C ALA A 104 -11.40 -9.69 11.25
N GLU A 105 -12.00 -9.41 12.42
CA GLU A 105 -13.07 -10.22 13.00
C GLU A 105 -14.29 -10.31 12.07
N LYS A 106 -14.76 -9.17 11.54
CA LYS A 106 -15.97 -9.13 10.70
C LYS A 106 -15.81 -9.73 9.33
N LEU A 107 -14.59 -9.73 8.78
CA LEU A 107 -14.28 -10.42 7.53
C LEU A 107 -13.80 -11.86 7.75
N GLU A 108 -13.76 -12.31 9.01
CA GLU A 108 -13.26 -13.62 9.43
C GLU A 108 -11.86 -13.92 8.87
N LEU A 109 -10.98 -12.92 8.82
CA LEU A 109 -9.66 -13.03 8.18
C LEU A 109 -8.76 -14.08 8.82
N ASP A 110 -8.94 -14.36 10.11
CA ASP A 110 -8.19 -15.42 10.83
C ASP A 110 -8.52 -16.84 10.35
N LYS A 111 -9.55 -16.99 9.50
CA LYS A 111 -10.02 -18.27 8.93
C LYS A 111 -9.68 -18.41 7.44
N LEU A 112 -9.09 -17.38 6.82
CA LEU A 112 -8.64 -17.36 5.42
C LEU A 112 -7.17 -17.80 5.32
#